data_AF-A0A0T6ASC4-F1
#
_entry.id   AF-A0A0T6ASC4-F1
#
_cell.length_a   1.000
_cell.length_b   1.000
_cell.length_c   1.000
_cell.angle_alpha   90.00
_cell.angle_beta   90.00
_cell.angle_gamma   90.00
#
_symmetry.space_group_name_H-M   'P 1'
#
loop_
_entity.id
_entity.type
_entity.pdbx_description
1 polymer ?
#
loop_
_entity_poly.entity_id
_entity_poly.type
_entity_poly.pdbx_seq_one_letter_code
_entity_poly.pdbx_strand_id
1 'polypeptide(L)' 'MPRWSCAMGHQAEADSEEGLVSKVPEHMRQEYGTEISRERILRKLREGE' A
#
# COMPACT_ATOMS: atom_id res chain seq x y z
N MET A 1 12.12 7.22 0.22
CA MET A 1 11.00 6.78 -0.64
C MET A 1 10.03 6.03 0.24
N PRO A 2 8.73 6.37 0.26
CA PRO A 2 7.75 5.67 1.08
C PRO A 2 7.62 4.20 0.63
N ARG A 3 7.59 3.30 1.61
CA ARG A 3 7.42 1.85 1.43
C ARG A 3 6.17 1.40 2.16
N TRP A 4 5.38 0.56 1.51
CA TRP A 4 4.21 -0.06 2.11
C TRP A 4 4.35 -1.57 2.08
N SER A 5 4.03 -2.23 3.19
CA SER A 5 4.09 -3.69 3.28
C SER A 5 2.68 -4.28 3.47
N CYS A 6 2.35 -5.26 2.64
CA CYS A 6 1.11 -6.03 2.80
C CYS A 6 1.25 -7.02 3.98
N ALA A 7 0.13 -7.60 4.43
CA ALA A 7 0.14 -8.57 5.52
C ALA A 7 0.87 -9.89 5.17
N MET A 8 1.12 -10.14 3.88
CA MET A 8 1.82 -11.33 3.36
C MET A 8 3.33 -11.08 3.14
N GLY A 9 3.83 -9.87 3.44
CA GLY A 9 5.25 -9.53 3.30
C GLY A 9 5.68 -8.96 1.95
N HIS A 10 4.77 -8.81 0.97
CA HIS A 10 5.08 -8.07 -0.25
C HIS A 10 5.23 -6.57 0.02
N GLN A 11 6.18 -5.94 -0.66
CA GLN A 11 6.49 -4.52 -0.51
C GLN A 11 6.16 -3.75 -1.78
N ALA A 12 5.42 -2.66 -1.62
CA ALA A 12 5.20 -1.66 -2.65
C ALA A 12 6.07 -0.43 -2.34
N GLU A 13 6.78 0.04 -3.35
CA GLU A 13 7.61 1.24 -3.27
C GLU A 13 7.16 2.26 -4.33
N ALA A 14 7.18 3.53 -3.96
CA ALA A 14 6.97 4.62 -4.89
C ALA A 14 7.76 5.86 -4.44
N ASP A 15 7.95 6.79 -5.35
CA ASP A 15 8.65 8.05 -5.08
C ASP A 15 7.84 9.00 -4.18
N SER A 16 6.53 8.78 -4.09
CA SER A 16 5.58 9.59 -3.30
C SER A 16 4.49 8.73 -2.66
N GLU A 17 3.84 9.26 -1.62
CA GLU A 17 2.70 8.60 -0.98
C GLU A 17 1.54 8.42 -1.97
N GLU A 18 1.33 9.38 -2.86
CA GLU A 18 0.30 9.28 -3.92
C GLU A 18 0.59 8.13 -4.88
N GLY A 19 1.87 7.89 -5.20
CA GLY A 19 2.29 6.73 -6.00
C GLY A 19 1.93 5.40 -5.34
N LEU A 20 2.05 5.30 -4.00
CA LEU A 20 1.61 4.11 -3.27
C LEU A 20 0.09 3.98 -3.25
N VAL A 21 -0.64 5.08 -3.04
CA VAL A 21 -2.10 5.08 -3.05
C VAL A 21 -2.65 4.63 -4.41
N SER A 22 -1.91 4.83 -5.50
CA SER A 22 -2.28 4.28 -6.82
C SER A 22 -1.92 2.81 -6.99
N LYS A 23 -0.70 2.39 -6.57
CA LYS A 23 -0.20 1.02 -6.79
C LYS A 23 -0.78 -0.03 -5.83
N VAL A 24 -0.97 0.33 -4.56
CA VAL A 24 -1.36 -0.62 -3.51
C VAL A 24 -2.77 -1.19 -3.72
N PRO A 25 -3.80 -0.41 -4.09
CA PRO A 25 -5.13 -0.97 -4.37
C PRO A 25 -5.12 -1.97 -5.53
N GLU A 26 -4.37 -1.66 -6.58
CA GLU A 26 -4.23 -2.56 -7.73
C GLU A 26 -3.56 -3.88 -7.32
N HIS A 27 -2.46 -3.82 -6.58
CA HIS A 27 -1.80 -5.00 -6.02
C HIS A 27 -2.74 -5.82 -5.14
N MET A 28 -3.47 -5.17 -4.21
CA MET A 28 -4.35 -5.88 -3.28
C MET A 28 -5.52 -6.58 -3.96
N ARG A 29 -6.01 -5.99 -5.07
CA ARG A 29 -7.07 -6.56 -5.88
C ARG A 29 -6.57 -7.71 -6.75
N GLN A 30 -5.40 -7.58 -7.37
CA GLN A 30 -4.84 -8.62 -8.25
C GLN A 30 -4.38 -9.85 -7.46
N GLU A 31 -3.66 -9.64 -6.36
CA GLU A 31 -3.02 -10.73 -5.60
C GLU A 31 -3.96 -11.40 -4.61
N TYR A 32 -4.89 -10.64 -4.01
CA TYR A 32 -5.75 -11.15 -2.94
C TYR A 32 -7.25 -10.99 -3.21
N GLY A 33 -7.65 -10.36 -4.33
CA GLY A 33 -9.06 -10.07 -4.59
C GLY A 33 -9.69 -9.11 -3.58
N THR A 34 -8.88 -8.30 -2.88
CA THR A 34 -9.34 -7.41 -1.81
C THR A 34 -9.24 -5.96 -2.19
N GLU A 35 -10.20 -5.16 -1.75
CA GLU A 35 -10.14 -3.70 -1.86
C GLU A 35 -9.56 -3.08 -0.59
N ILE A 36 -8.73 -2.07 -0.76
CA ILE A 36 -8.14 -1.31 0.34
C ILE A 36 -8.33 0.18 0.08
N SER A 37 -8.73 0.92 1.11
CA SER A 37 -8.95 2.36 1.00
C SER A 37 -7.65 3.15 1.09
N ARG A 38 -7.61 4.31 0.41
CA ARG A 38 -6.53 5.30 0.52
C ARG A 38 -6.18 5.61 1.97
N GLU A 39 -7.18 5.85 2.81
CA GLU A 39 -6.96 6.17 4.23
C GLU A 39 -6.24 5.05 4.96
N ARG A 40 -6.57 3.78 4.67
CA ARG A 40 -5.91 2.63 5.30
C ARG A 40 -4.46 2.48 4.84
N ILE A 41 -4.17 2.78 3.58
CA ILE A 41 -2.80 2.80 3.04
C ILE A 41 -1.98 3.89 3.74
N LEU A 42 -2.49 5.12 3.76
CA LEU A 42 -1.82 6.27 4.38
C LEU A 42 -1.67 6.09 5.90
N ARG A 43 -2.65 5.48 6.56
CA ARG A 43 -2.57 5.16 7.99
C ARG A 43 -1.41 4.20 8.25
N LYS A 44 -1.33 3.08 7.51
CA LYS A 44 -0.21 2.14 7.61
C LYS A 44 1.15 2.76 7.31
N LEU A 45 1.23 3.73 6.40
CA LEU A 45 2.47 4.46 6.12
C LEU A 45 2.91 5.34 7.29
N ARG A 46 1.96 5.98 7.97
CA ARG A 46 2.22 6.80 9.16
C ARG A 46 2.49 5.96 10.42
N GLU A 47 1.86 4.79 10.50
CA GLU A 47 2.03 3.80 11.57
C GLU A 47 3.26 2.91 11.35
N GLY A 48 4.16 3.23 10.41
CA GLY A 48 5.38 2.47 10.14
C GLY A 48 6.34 2.45 11.33
N GLU A 49 6.14 1.49 12.23
CA GLU A 49 7.17 0.80 13.00
C GLU A 49 7.92 -0.22 12.13
#